data_AF-A0A1F3KY48-F1
#
_entry.id   AF-A0A1F3KY48-F1
#
_cell.length_a   1.000
_cell.length_b   1.000
_cell.length_c   1.000
_cell.angle_alpha   90.00
_cell.angle_beta   90.00
_cell.angle_gamma   90.00
#
_symmetry.space_group_name_H-M   'P 1'
#
loop_
_entity.id
_entity.type
_entity.pdbx_description
1 polymer ?
#
loop_
_entity_poly.entity_id
_entity_poly.type
_entity_poly.pdbx_seq_one_letter_code
_entity_poly.pdbx_strand_id
1 'polypeptide(L)'
;MLLPMGSLLTIYANPNTGKCDIAIPEEFRNEKNLILKIYDLQGKEIQQAKIEMFENKIKLNIEAEAKGVYNVILTNGKKNYSGKIIFE
;
A
#
# COMPACT_ATOMS: atom_id res chain seq x y z
N MET A 1 -15.58 -6.85 -8.47
CA MET A 1 -14.22 -7.44 -8.55
C MET A 1 -13.78 -7.72 -7.11
N LEU A 2 -13.79 -8.98 -6.69
CA LEU A 2 -13.39 -9.38 -5.33
C LEU A 2 -11.87 -9.28 -5.24
N LEU A 3 -11.35 -8.42 -4.36
CA LEU A 3 -9.93 -8.45 -4.02
C LEU A 3 -9.61 -9.86 -3.49
N PRO A 4 -8.60 -10.57 -4.03
CA PRO A 4 -8.24 -11.89 -3.53
C PRO A 4 -7.94 -11.79 -2.04
N MET A 5 -8.37 -12.78 -1.24
CA MET A 5 -8.04 -12.89 0.18
C MET A 5 -6.54 -13.17 0.36
N GLY A 6 -5.71 -12.19 0.00
CA GLY A 6 -4.29 -12.14 0.30
C GLY A 6 -4.09 -11.66 1.74
N SER A 7 -2.93 -12.00 2.28
CA SER A 7 -2.48 -11.58 3.60
C SER A 7 -2.59 -10.06 3.79
N LEU A 8 -2.89 -9.63 5.02
CA LEU A 8 -3.13 -8.22 5.34
C LEU A 8 -1.81 -7.45 5.51
N LEU A 9 -1.74 -6.24 4.97
CA LEU A 9 -0.66 -5.29 5.24
C LEU A 9 -0.83 -4.68 6.63
N THR A 10 0.29 -4.51 7.33
CA THR A 10 0.32 -3.68 8.54
C THR A 10 0.61 -2.24 8.13
N ILE A 11 -0.38 -1.37 8.33
CA ILE A 11 -0.32 0.04 7.93
C ILE A 11 -0.45 0.94 9.17
N TYR A 12 0.47 1.88 9.29
CA TYR A 12 0.49 2.90 10.34
C TYR A 12 0.16 4.25 9.69
N ALA A 13 -1.11 4.65 9.71
CA ALA A 13 -1.54 5.90 9.12
C ALA A 13 -1.48 7.06 10.15
N ASN A 14 -1.00 8.21 9.71
CA ASN A 14 -1.20 9.49 10.39
C ASN A 14 -2.26 10.30 9.61
N PRO A 15 -3.56 10.12 9.92
CA PRO A 15 -4.66 10.70 9.16
C PRO A 15 -4.62 12.23 9.11
N ASN A 16 -4.03 12.88 10.11
CA ASN A 16 -3.91 14.36 10.15
C ASN A 16 -2.98 14.93 9.08
N THR A 17 -2.13 14.10 8.46
CA THR A 17 -1.05 14.54 7.57
C THR A 17 -1.03 13.81 6.23
N GLY A 18 -2.05 13.03 5.85
CA GLY A 18 -2.02 12.29 4.57
C GLY A 18 -0.86 11.28 4.41
N LYS A 19 -0.09 11.02 5.47
CA LYS A 19 1.11 10.19 5.49
C LYS A 19 0.82 8.88 6.18
N CYS A 20 1.37 7.81 5.63
CA CYS A 20 1.32 6.51 6.28
C CYS A 20 2.58 5.71 6.00
N ASP A 21 2.94 4.87 6.96
CA ASP A 21 4.02 3.90 6.84
C ASP A 21 3.42 2.51 6.66
N ILE A 22 3.92 1.76 5.69
CA ILE A 22 3.54 0.37 5.46
C ILE A 22 4.74 -0.50 5.83
N ALA A 23 4.52 -1.45 6.75
CA ALA A 23 5.54 -2.44 7.07
C ALA A 23 5.62 -3.49 5.97
N ILE A 24 6.84 -3.78 5.51
CA ILE A 24 7.07 -4.83 4.52
C ILE A 24 6.94 -6.20 5.22
N PRO A 25 6.05 -7.10 4.76
CA PRO A 25 5.95 -8.45 5.30
C PRO A 25 7.29 -9.19 5.22
N GLU A 26 7.57 -10.06 6.18
CA GLU A 26 8.87 -10.77 6.23
C GLU A 26 9.15 -11.58 4.98
N GLU A 27 8.10 -12.20 4.41
CA GLU A 27 8.19 -12.94 3.14
C GLU A 27 8.65 -12.09 1.96
N PHE A 28 8.42 -10.78 2.02
CA PHE A 28 8.78 -9.86 0.97
C PHE A 28 10.15 -9.23 1.18
N ARG A 29 10.77 -9.26 2.37
CA ARG A 29 12.05 -8.58 2.67
C ARG A 29 13.23 -8.91 1.74
N ASN A 30 13.20 -10.04 1.03
CA ASN A 30 14.27 -10.43 0.09
C ASN A 30 13.88 -10.24 -1.39
N GLU A 31 12.67 -9.73 -1.66
CA GLU A 31 12.17 -9.50 -3.01
C GLU A 31 12.76 -8.24 -3.62
N LYS A 32 13.18 -8.35 -4.88
CA LYS A 32 13.82 -7.23 -5.61
C LYS A 32 12.86 -6.42 -6.46
N ASN A 33 11.65 -6.94 -6.68
CA ASN A 33 10.65 -6.35 -7.57
C ASN A 33 9.31 -6.24 -6.87
N LEU A 34 9.27 -5.44 -5.82
CA LEU A 34 8.01 -5.08 -5.17
C LEU A 34 7.38 -3.89 -5.88
N ILE A 35 6.07 -3.98 -6.09
CA ILE A 35 5.24 -2.92 -6.63
C ILE A 35 4.15 -2.63 -5.61
N LEU A 36 4.07 -1.37 -5.18
CA LEU A 36 2.96 -0.84 -4.42
C LEU A 36 1.96 -0.22 -5.39
N LYS A 37 0.69 -0.55 -5.21
CA LYS A 37 -0.43 -0.01 -5.98
C LYS A 37 -1.49 0.52 -5.03
N ILE A 38 -2.09 1.65 -5.38
CA ILE A 38 -3.10 2.33 -4.58
C ILE A 38 -4.30 2.58 -5.46
N TYR A 39 -5.46 2.20 -4.95
CA TYR A 39 -6.74 2.33 -5.61
C TYR A 39 -7.69 3.15 -4.75
N ASP A 40 -8.53 3.97 -5.37
CA ASP A 40 -9.66 4.57 -4.66
C ASP A 40 -10.76 3.52 -4.36
N LEU A 41 -11.84 3.97 -3.73
CA LEU A 41 -12.99 3.11 -3.40
C LEU A 41 -13.72 2.56 -4.65
N GLN A 42 -13.57 3.23 -5.80
CA GLN A 42 -14.15 2.79 -7.08
C GLN A 42 -13.24 1.79 -7.82
N GLY A 43 -12.03 1.54 -7.30
CA GLY A 43 -11.04 0.65 -7.91
C GLY A 43 -10.20 1.33 -8.98
N LYS A 44 -10.23 2.67 -9.10
CA LYS A 44 -9.35 3.42 -10.00
C LYS A 44 -7.94 3.46 -9.40
N GLU A 45 -6.93 3.09 -10.19
CA GLU A 45 -5.53 3.22 -9.77
C GLU A 45 -5.17 4.70 -9.64
N ILE A 46 -4.81 5.09 -8.43
CA ILE A 46 -4.40 6.46 -8.08
C ILE A 46 -2.89 6.58 -8.19
N GLN A 47 -2.17 5.56 -7.74
CA GLN A 47 -0.71 5.57 -7.72
C GLN A 47 -0.13 4.17 -7.82
N GLN A 48 1.00 4.07 -8.52
CA GLN A 48 1.85 2.89 -8.56
C GLN A 48 3.31 3.29 -8.34
N ALA A 49 4.01 2.57 -7.47
CA ALA A 49 5.42 2.80 -7.19
C ALA A 49 6.20 1.49 -7.10
N LYS A 50 7.42 1.46 -7.65
CA LYS A 50 8.37 0.37 -7.41
C LYS A 50 9.04 0.61 -6.06
N ILE A 51 9.06 -0.41 -5.21
CA ILE A 51 9.65 -0.32 -3.87
C ILE A 51 11.03 -0.94 -3.89
N GLU A 52 12.02 -0.17 -3.47
CA GLU A 52 13.37 -0.64 -3.21
C GLU A 52 13.55 -0.93 -1.72
N MET A 53 14.21 -2.04 -1.39
CA MET A 53 14.30 -2.63 -0.05
C MET A 53 15.08 -1.83 1.00
N PHE A 54 15.66 -0.69 0.64
CA PHE A 54 16.70 -0.03 1.45
C PHE A 54 16.26 0.40 2.86
N GLU A 55 14.95 0.52 3.15
CA GLU A 55 14.48 1.02 4.46
C GLU A 55 13.54 0.07 5.24
N ASN A 56 13.26 -1.17 4.79
CA ASN A 56 12.30 -2.12 5.41
C ASN A 56 10.86 -1.57 5.65
N LYS A 57 10.60 -0.33 5.25
CA LYS A 57 9.35 0.40 5.41
C LYS A 57 9.11 1.19 4.14
N ILE A 58 7.84 1.29 3.77
CA ILE A 58 7.41 2.11 2.64
C ILE A 58 6.75 3.35 3.23
N LYS A 59 7.36 4.51 2.97
CA LYS A 59 6.76 5.81 3.27
C LYS A 59 5.85 6.17 2.12
N LEU A 60 4.56 6.26 2.40
CA LEU A 60 3.56 6.66 1.43
C LEU A 60 3.04 8.05 1.78
N ASN A 61 3.08 8.95 0.80
CA ASN A 61 2.45 10.25 0.88
C ASN A 61 1.30 10.31 -0.13
N ILE A 62 0.08 10.44 0.38
CA ILE A 62 -1.11 10.71 -0.44
C ILE A 62 -1.84 11.97 0.02
N GLU A 63 -1.11 12.94 0.60
CA GLU A 63 -1.61 14.28 0.98
C GLU A 63 -2.25 15.04 -0.19
N ALA A 64 -1.79 14.79 -1.41
CA ALA A 64 -2.33 15.43 -2.61
C ALA A 64 -3.73 14.88 -2.98
N GLU A 65 -4.13 13.75 -2.42
CA GLU A 65 -5.41 13.09 -2.68
C GLU A 65 -6.46 13.49 -1.63
N ALA A 66 -7.72 13.52 -2.05
CA ALA A 66 -8.83 13.96 -1.20
C ALA A 66 -9.05 13.04 0.03
N LYS A 67 -9.80 13.51 1.03
CA LYS A 67 -10.30 12.66 2.12
C LYS A 67 -11.10 11.49 1.52
N GLY A 68 -10.85 10.27 2.00
CA GLY A 68 -11.43 9.09 1.38
C GLY A 68 -10.86 7.77 1.87
N VAL A 69 -11.38 6.70 1.27
CA VAL A 69 -10.97 5.32 1.52
C VAL A 69 -10.14 4.82 0.35
N TYR A 70 -8.97 4.28 0.66
CA TYR A 70 -8.01 3.79 -0.32
C TYR A 70 -7.68 2.32 -0.05
N ASN A 71 -7.62 1.54 -1.13
CA ASN A 71 -7.15 0.16 -1.10
C ASN A 71 -5.69 0.12 -1.56
N VAL A 72 -4.84 -0.52 -0.80
CA VAL A 72 -3.41 -0.64 -1.08
C VAL A 72 -3.06 -2.09 -1.33
N ILE A 73 -2.27 -2.34 -2.37
CA ILE A 73 -1.77 -3.65 -2.73
C ILE A 73 -0.25 -3.59 -2.85
N LEU A 74 0.44 -4.45 -2.12
CA LEU A 74 1.87 -4.71 -2.29
C LEU A 74 2.04 -6.07 -2.94
N THR A 75 2.78 -6.14 -4.04
CA THR A 75 2.94 -7.37 -4.82
C THR A 75 4.34 -7.53 -5.38
N ASN A 76 4.79 -8.79 -5.48
CA ASN A 76 5.98 -9.18 -6.26
C ASN A 76 5.61 -9.81 -7.62
N GLY A 77 4.34 -9.73 -8.04
CA GLY A 77 3.77 -10.38 -9.23
C GLY A 77 3.34 -11.84 -9.02
N LYS A 78 3.70 -12.47 -7.91
CA LYS A 78 3.29 -13.85 -7.55
C LYS A 78 2.36 -13.90 -6.35
N LYS A 79 2.65 -13.07 -5.34
CA LYS A 79 1.88 -12.94 -4.10
C LYS A 79 1.44 -11.50 -3.92
N ASN A 80 0.30 -11.32 -3.27
CA ASN A 80 -0.29 -10.02 -3.01
C ASN A 80 -0.60 -9.90 -1.52
N TYR A 81 -0.23 -8.75 -0.96
CA TYR A 81 -0.69 -8.30 0.35
C TYR A 81 -1.58 -7.08 0.15
N SER A 82 -2.67 -7.01 0.91
CA SER A 82 -3.65 -5.93 0.75
C SER A 82 -3.91 -5.22 2.07
N GLY A 83 -4.23 -3.92 2.00
CA GLY A 83 -4.63 -3.14 3.15
C GLY A 83 -5.56 -2.01 2.76
N LYS A 84 -6.13 -1.35 3.76
CA LYS A 84 -7.05 -0.22 3.59
C LYS A 84 -6.52 0.97 4.39
N ILE A 85 -6.60 2.15 3.80
CA ILE A 85 -6.31 3.40 4.47
C ILE A 85 -7.56 4.27 4.42
N ILE A 86 -7.82 4.99 5.52
CA ILE A 86 -8.93 5.92 5.65
C ILE A 86 -8.33 7.26 6.06
N PHE A 87 -8.54 8.29 5.24
CA PHE A 87 -8.19 9.68 5.54
C PHE A 87 -9.48 10.47 5.76
N GLU A 88 -9.62 11.08 6.94
CA GLU A 88 -10.81 11.81 7.39
C GLU A 88 -10.68 13.33 7.31
#